data_AF-A0A9J5WI23-F1
#
_entry.id   AF-A0A9J5WI23-F1
#
_cell.length_a   1.000
_cell.length_b   1.000
_cell.length_c   1.000
_cell.angle_alpha   90.00
_cell.angle_beta   90.00
_cell.angle_gamma   90.00
#
_symmetry.space_group_name_H-M   'P 1'
#
loop_
_entity.id
_entity.type
_entity.pdbx_description
1 polymer ?
#
loop_
_entity_poly.entity_id
_entity_poly.type
_entity_poly.pdbx_seq_one_letter_code
_entity_poly.pdbx_strand_id
1 'polypeptide(L)'
;MKILVDHPCGIFTEIENTREKVISMVEKQVLVVDLEEICLTNNSIANVRLTIARNAQLIMHIKKEEAFWKQKAGMKWFQDGDSNTKFFHTIMNNKRRRLVLKKIKKDDNTWIEGSDEIAKEAINFFESQFSKDDSHKDFSILNCLP
;
A
#
# COMPACT_ATOMS: atom_id res chain seq x y z
N MET A 1 19.75 17.64 2.86
CA MET A 1 19.82 16.40 3.65
C MET A 1 19.78 15.17 2.74
N LYS A 2 20.86 14.38 2.67
CA LYS A 2 20.87 13.10 1.93
C LYS A 2 20.72 11.97 2.94
N ILE A 3 19.56 11.33 2.95
CA ILE A 3 19.29 10.17 3.80
C ILE A 3 19.78 8.95 3.04
N LEU A 4 20.82 8.29 3.55
CA LEU A 4 21.27 7.02 3.00
C LEU A 4 20.42 5.92 3.65
N VAL A 5 19.27 5.65 3.05
CA VAL A 5 18.49 4.45 3.33
C VAL A 5 19.00 3.40 2.35
N ASP A 6 19.66 2.36 2.85
CA ASP A 6 20.05 1.24 1.99
C ASP A 6 18.80 0.60 1.38
N HIS A 7 18.66 0.83 0.07
CA HIS A 7 17.89 0.10 -0.93
C HIS A 7 16.36 0.27 -1.02
N PRO A 8 15.82 0.19 -2.24
CA PRO A 8 14.56 0.81 -2.64
C PRO A 8 13.39 -0.10 -2.29
N CYS A 9 12.46 0.39 -1.49
CA CYS A 9 11.19 -0.31 -1.29
C CYS A 9 10.13 0.37 -2.15
N GLY A 10 9.77 -0.27 -3.27
CA GLY A 10 8.68 0.11 -4.17
C GLY A 10 7.28 -0.03 -3.55
N ILE A 11 7.11 0.34 -2.28
CA ILE A 11 5.86 0.18 -1.53
C ILE A 11 4.77 1.14 -2.06
N PHE A 12 5.17 2.30 -2.58
CA PHE A 12 4.23 3.40 -2.81
C PHE A 12 3.38 3.24 -4.08
N THR A 13 3.90 2.62 -5.15
CA THR A 13 3.15 2.36 -6.39
C THR A 13 2.20 1.16 -6.30
N GLU A 14 2.28 0.36 -5.23
CA GLU A 14 1.45 -0.83 -5.08
C GLU A 14 0.13 -0.59 -4.36
N ILE A 15 0.01 0.47 -3.54
CA ILE A 15 -1.19 0.76 -2.72
C ILE A 15 -2.38 1.19 -3.58
N GLU A 16 -2.16 2.06 -4.56
CA GLU A 16 -3.23 2.49 -5.48
C GLU A 16 -3.73 1.33 -6.35
N ASN A 17 -2.79 0.51 -6.84
CA ASN A 17 -3.06 -0.70 -7.62
C ASN A 17 -3.78 -1.79 -6.80
N THR A 18 -3.73 -1.71 -5.45
CA THR A 18 -4.50 -2.60 -4.57
C THR A 18 -5.95 -2.15 -4.42
N ARG A 19 -6.16 -0.84 -4.28
CA ARG A 19 -7.50 -0.26 -4.11
C ARG A 19 -8.39 -0.54 -5.31
N GLU A 20 -7.88 -0.33 -6.52
CA GLU A 20 -8.62 -0.62 -7.77
C GLU A 20 -8.99 -2.09 -7.91
N LYS A 21 -8.08 -3.00 -7.54
CA LYS A 21 -8.34 -4.45 -7.56
C LYS A 21 -9.42 -4.86 -6.56
N VAL A 22 -9.37 -4.33 -5.34
CA VAL A 22 -10.40 -4.59 -4.32
C VAL A 22 -11.77 -4.08 -4.78
N ILE A 23 -11.84 -2.87 -5.34
CA ILE A 23 -13.09 -2.33 -5.93
C ILE A 23 -13.60 -3.27 -7.02
N SER A 24 -12.74 -3.69 -7.95
CA SER A 24 -13.11 -4.61 -9.03
C SER A 24 -13.54 -6.01 -8.53
N MET A 25 -13.03 -6.48 -7.39
CA MET A 25 -13.47 -7.74 -6.78
C MET A 25 -14.83 -7.58 -6.11
N VAL A 26 -15.07 -6.47 -5.40
CA VAL A 26 -16.36 -6.16 -4.78
C VAL A 26 -17.46 -6.04 -5.83
N GLU A 27 -17.20 -5.37 -6.96
CA GLU A 27 -18.16 -5.28 -8.08
C GLU A 27 -18.57 -6.67 -8.62
N LYS A 28 -17.61 -7.60 -8.76
CA LYS A 28 -17.90 -8.98 -9.19
C LYS A 28 -18.71 -9.75 -8.16
N GLN A 29 -18.47 -9.49 -6.87
CA GLN A 29 -19.20 -10.13 -5.77
C GLN A 29 -20.65 -9.64 -5.72
N VAL A 30 -20.88 -8.33 -5.85
CA VAL A 30 -22.22 -7.73 -5.89
C VAL A 30 -23.05 -8.35 -7.03
N LEU A 31 -22.45 -8.49 -8.21
CA LEU A 31 -23.15 -9.08 -9.36
C LEU A 31 -23.59 -10.54 -9.12
N VAL A 32 -22.83 -11.33 -8.36
CA VAL A 32 -23.24 -12.69 -7.99
C VAL A 32 -24.43 -12.65 -7.05
N VAL A 33 -24.41 -11.77 -6.04
CA VAL A 33 -25.51 -11.61 -5.07
C VAL A 33 -26.80 -11.21 -5.79
N ASP A 34 -26.73 -10.25 -6.71
CA ASP A 34 -27.88 -9.82 -7.51
C ASP A 34 -28.48 -10.98 -8.31
N LEU A 35 -27.63 -11.85 -8.88
CA LEU A 35 -28.07 -13.02 -9.65
C LEU A 35 -28.66 -14.12 -8.77
N GLU A 36 -28.16 -14.29 -7.55
CA GLU A 36 -28.73 -15.20 -6.56
C GLU A 36 -30.13 -14.74 -6.14
N GLU A 37 -30.34 -13.44 -5.93
CA GLU A 37 -31.66 -12.87 -5.64
C GLU A 37 -32.64 -13.06 -6.82
N ILE A 38 -32.18 -12.88 -8.05
CA ILE A 38 -32.97 -13.17 -9.26
C ILE A 38 -33.32 -14.67 -9.33
N CYS A 39 -32.43 -15.57 -8.91
CA CYS A 39 -32.74 -17.00 -8.87
C CYS A 39 -33.77 -17.35 -7.79
N LEU A 40 -33.76 -16.65 -6.65
CA LEU A 40 -34.74 -16.84 -5.59
C LEU A 40 -36.16 -16.43 -6.01
N THR A 41 -36.26 -15.36 -6.81
CA THR A 41 -37.55 -14.86 -7.33
C THR A 41 -38.01 -15.60 -8.58
N ASN A 42 -37.08 -16.05 -9.42
CA ASN A 42 -37.36 -16.80 -10.65
C ASN A 42 -36.28 -17.86 -10.89
N ASN A 43 -36.52 -19.08 -10.40
CA ASN A 43 -35.60 -20.21 -10.49
C ASN A 43 -35.61 -20.89 -11.89
N SER A 44 -35.53 -20.09 -12.95
CA SER A 44 -35.44 -20.61 -14.31
C SER A 44 -34.08 -21.28 -14.53
N ILE A 45 -34.05 -22.29 -15.41
CA ILE A 45 -32.79 -22.97 -15.80
C ILE A 45 -31.78 -21.95 -16.36
N ALA A 46 -32.23 -20.91 -17.05
CA ALA A 46 -31.36 -19.86 -17.56
C ALA A 46 -30.70 -19.06 -16.44
N ASN A 47 -31.46 -18.70 -15.40
CA ASN A 47 -30.95 -17.93 -14.27
C ASN A 47 -29.95 -18.75 -13.45
N VAL A 48 -30.29 -20.02 -13.16
CA VAL A 48 -29.38 -20.95 -12.47
C VAL A 48 -28.06 -21.10 -13.23
N ARG A 49 -28.11 -21.29 -14.56
CA ARG A 49 -26.91 -21.40 -15.40
C ARG A 49 -26.07 -20.13 -15.37
N LEU A 50 -26.71 -18.97 -15.42
CA LEU A 50 -26.02 -17.69 -15.37
C LEU A 50 -25.30 -17.49 -14.03
N THR A 51 -25.97 -17.80 -12.92
CA THR A 51 -25.40 -17.70 -11.57
C THR A 51 -24.21 -18.64 -11.38
N ILE A 52 -24.33 -19.90 -11.82
CA ILE A 52 -23.21 -20.86 -11.77
C ILE A 52 -22.02 -20.36 -12.60
N ALA A 53 -22.25 -19.85 -13.81
CA ALA A 53 -21.19 -19.33 -14.66
C ALA A 53 -20.48 -18.12 -14.02
N ARG A 54 -21.22 -17.22 -13.38
CA ARG A 54 -20.65 -16.06 -12.69
C ARG A 54 -19.90 -16.45 -11.42
N ASN A 55 -20.44 -17.38 -10.65
CA ASN A 55 -19.74 -17.96 -9.50
C ASN A 55 -18.42 -18.61 -9.88
N ALA A 56 -18.38 -19.35 -11.00
CA ALA A 56 -17.13 -19.94 -11.50
C ALA A 56 -16.09 -18.86 -11.87
N GLN A 57 -16.52 -17.78 -12.52
CA GLN A 57 -15.64 -16.64 -12.84
C GLN A 57 -15.09 -15.97 -11.58
N LEU A 58 -15.95 -15.70 -10.59
CA LEU A 58 -15.55 -15.11 -9.32
C LEU A 58 -14.49 -15.96 -8.61
N ILE A 59 -14.73 -17.27 -8.49
CA ILE A 59 -13.76 -18.20 -7.88
C ILE A 59 -12.43 -18.19 -8.64
N MET A 60 -12.44 -18.16 -9.97
CA MET A 60 -11.22 -18.08 -10.77
C MET A 60 -10.45 -16.79 -10.50
N HIS A 61 -11.13 -15.65 -10.37
CA HIS A 61 -10.52 -14.38 -10.03
C HIS A 61 -9.89 -14.40 -8.63
N ILE A 62 -10.62 -14.88 -7.62
CA ILE A 62 -10.13 -15.01 -6.24
C ILE A 62 -8.86 -15.86 -6.20
N LYS A 63 -8.85 -17.03 -6.87
CA LYS A 63 -7.67 -17.91 -6.91
C LYS A 63 -6.45 -17.25 -7.53
N LYS A 64 -6.64 -16.44 -8.58
CA LYS A 64 -5.53 -15.70 -9.21
C LYS A 64 -4.97 -14.65 -8.25
N GLU A 65 -5.83 -13.92 -7.55
CA GLU A 65 -5.38 -12.94 -6.56
C GLU A 65 -4.70 -13.61 -5.38
N GLU A 66 -5.25 -14.69 -4.84
CA GLU A 66 -4.64 -15.46 -3.76
C GLU A 66 -3.25 -15.95 -4.16
N ALA A 67 -3.08 -16.48 -5.37
CA ALA A 67 -1.79 -16.90 -5.89
C ALA A 67 -0.80 -15.73 -6.02
N PHE A 68 -1.27 -14.59 -6.53
CA PHE A 68 -0.46 -13.36 -6.63
C PHE A 68 0.00 -12.89 -5.24
N TRP A 69 -0.91 -12.82 -4.27
CA TRP A 69 -0.62 -12.39 -2.91
C TRP A 69 0.27 -13.39 -2.18
N LYS A 70 0.11 -14.69 -2.42
CA LYS A 70 0.98 -15.74 -1.88
C LYS A 70 2.41 -15.63 -2.40
N GLN A 71 2.59 -15.33 -3.69
CA GLN A 71 3.92 -15.07 -4.25
C GLN A 71 4.55 -13.82 -3.64
N LYS A 72 3.75 -12.75 -3.52
CA LYS A 72 4.22 -11.45 -3.03
C LYS A 72 4.54 -11.42 -1.54
N ALA A 73 3.71 -12.03 -0.70
CA ALA A 73 3.94 -12.15 0.73
C ALA A 73 5.08 -13.13 1.07
N GLY A 74 5.44 -14.00 0.12
CA GLY A 74 6.35 -15.12 0.35
C GLY A 74 5.64 -16.26 1.08
N MET A 75 5.98 -17.50 0.71
CA MET A 75 5.29 -18.73 1.15
C MET A 75 5.16 -18.84 2.69
N LYS A 76 6.17 -18.36 3.42
CA LYS A 76 6.24 -18.44 4.89
C LYS A 76 5.30 -17.46 5.58
N TRP A 77 5.13 -16.26 5.02
CA TRP A 77 4.20 -15.25 5.56
C TRP A 77 2.75 -15.65 5.32
N PHE A 78 2.47 -16.26 4.16
CA PHE A 78 1.13 -16.75 3.83
C PHE A 78 0.65 -17.90 4.74
N GLN A 79 1.56 -18.80 5.15
CA GLN A 79 1.23 -19.85 6.12
C GLN A 79 0.95 -19.30 7.52
N ASP A 80 1.64 -18.23 7.92
CA ASP A 80 1.51 -17.66 9.27
C ASP A 80 0.33 -16.67 9.39
N GLY A 81 -0.20 -16.14 8.29
CA GLY A 81 -1.35 -15.23 8.28
C GLY A 81 -1.14 -13.95 9.11
N ASP A 82 -2.22 -13.43 9.71
CA ASP A 82 -2.17 -12.34 10.72
C ASP A 82 -1.96 -12.87 12.15
N SER A 83 -1.34 -14.04 12.27
CA SER A 83 -1.03 -14.60 13.57
C SER A 83 0.16 -13.84 14.14
N ASN A 84 0.02 -13.27 15.34
CA ASN A 84 1.10 -12.66 16.12
C ASN A 84 2.14 -13.71 16.58
N THR A 85 2.75 -14.43 15.65
CA THR A 85 3.70 -15.49 15.94
C THR A 85 5.03 -14.90 16.36
N LYS A 86 5.80 -15.69 17.12
CA LYS A 86 7.20 -15.36 17.44
C LYS A 86 8.03 -15.12 16.17
N PHE A 87 7.71 -15.78 15.06
CA PHE A 87 8.34 -15.57 13.76
C PHE A 87 8.02 -14.18 13.19
N PHE A 88 6.74 -13.77 13.21
CA PHE A 88 6.31 -12.42 12.80
C PHE A 88 7.05 -11.33 13.58
N HIS A 89 7.06 -11.42 14.92
CA HIS A 89 7.76 -10.45 15.74
C HIS A 89 9.28 -10.44 15.50
N THR A 90 9.88 -11.59 15.20
CA THR A 90 11.31 -11.69 14.86
C THR A 90 11.62 -11.01 13.53
N ILE A 91 10.82 -11.27 12.49
CA ILE A 91 10.97 -10.63 11.17
C ILE A 91 10.73 -9.12 11.28
N MET A 92 9.68 -8.70 11.97
CA MET A 92 9.36 -7.28 12.15
C MET A 92 10.42 -6.55 12.98
N ASN A 93 10.94 -7.17 14.04
CA ASN A 93 12.05 -6.59 14.80
C ASN A 93 13.32 -6.49 13.96
N ASN A 94 13.62 -7.48 13.13
CA ASN A 94 14.74 -7.39 12.19
C ASN A 94 14.55 -6.30 11.14
N LYS A 95 13.34 -6.16 10.59
CA LYS A 95 13.00 -5.08 9.64
C LYS A 95 13.13 -3.72 10.32
N ARG A 96 12.60 -3.55 11.53
CA ARG A 96 12.76 -2.32 12.34
C ARG A 96 14.24 -2.01 12.57
N ARG A 97 15.04 -2.99 13.00
CA ARG A 97 16.50 -2.83 13.20
C ARG A 97 17.24 -2.39 11.93
N ARG A 98 16.80 -2.85 10.75
CA ARG A 98 17.38 -2.43 9.46
C ARG A 98 16.92 -1.04 9.02
N LEU A 99 15.70 -0.64 9.36
CA LEU A 99 15.12 0.65 9.01
C LEU A 99 15.48 1.78 9.98
N VAL A 100 16.10 1.47 11.12
CA VAL A 100 16.63 2.50 12.02
C VAL A 100 17.67 3.34 11.26
N LEU A 101 17.39 4.63 11.14
CA LEU A 101 18.33 5.62 10.63
C LEU A 101 19.51 5.72 11.60
N LYS A 102 20.65 5.16 11.21
CA LYS A 102 21.86 5.16 12.03
C LYS A 102 22.61 6.49 11.95
N LYS A 103 22.60 7.10 10.77
CA LYS A 103 23.29 8.36 10.50
C LYS A 103 22.63 9.12 9.36
N ILE A 104 22.70 10.44 9.41
CA ILE A 104 22.23 11.36 8.37
C ILE A 104 23.38 12.28 7.96
N LYS A 105 23.35 12.75 6.71
CA LYS A 105 24.33 13.71 6.21
C LYS A 105 23.67 15.08 6.04
N LYS A 106 24.27 16.07 6.69
CA LYS A 106 23.92 17.49 6.57
C LYS A 106 24.38 18.08 5.24
N ASP A 107 23.87 19.27 4.94
CA ASP A 107 24.22 20.02 3.74
C ASP A 107 25.67 20.56 3.78
N ASP A 108 26.24 20.73 4.97
CA ASP A 108 27.66 21.05 5.21
C ASP A 108 28.61 19.84 5.08
N ASN A 109 28.10 18.70 4.60
CA ASN A 109 28.78 17.40 4.52
C ASN A 109 29.12 16.72 5.87
N THR A 110 28.68 17.26 7.00
CA THR A 110 28.88 16.63 8.31
C THR A 110 27.95 15.43 8.50
N TRP A 111 28.48 14.34 9.06
CA TRP A 111 27.68 13.17 9.45
C TRP A 111 27.20 13.32 10.88
N ILE A 112 25.91 13.11 11.11
CA ILE A 112 25.31 13.05 12.45
C ILE A 112 24.91 11.62 12.74
N GLU A 113 25.22 11.14 13.94
CA GLU A 113 24.89 9.81 14.43
C GLU A 113 24.12 9.92 15.75
N GLY A 114 23.20 8.99 16.00
CA GLY A 114 22.38 9.00 17.22
C GLY A 114 20.96 9.51 16.99
N SER A 115 19.98 8.84 17.61
CA SER A 115 18.55 9.09 17.40
C SER A 115 18.15 10.53 17.70
N ASP A 116 18.69 11.08 18.79
CA ASP A 116 18.25 12.37 19.32
C ASP A 116 18.81 13.52 18.47
N GLU A 117 20.04 13.37 17.99
CA GLU A 117 20.67 14.35 17.10
C GLU A 117 20.04 14.30 15.70
N ILE A 118 19.73 13.10 15.21
CA ILE A 118 19.00 12.90 13.94
C ILE A 118 17.61 13.54 14.02
N ALA A 119 16.90 13.35 15.12
CA ALA A 119 15.56 13.94 15.33
C ALA A 119 15.63 15.47 15.38
N LYS A 120 16.57 16.04 16.14
CA LYS A 120 16.77 17.50 16.21
C LYS A 120 17.09 18.09 14.84
N GLU A 121 17.99 17.45 14.09
CA GLU A 121 18.34 17.93 12.76
C GLU A 121 17.17 17.83 11.78
N ALA A 122 16.38 16.75 11.84
CA ALA A 122 15.18 16.62 11.00
C ALA A 122 14.16 17.73 11.30
N ILE A 123 13.93 18.04 12.59
CA ILE A 123 13.04 19.14 13.00
C ILE A 123 13.57 20.46 12.43
N ASN A 124 14.83 20.81 12.69
CA ASN A 124 15.43 22.05 12.19
C ASN A 124 15.36 22.16 10.66
N PHE A 125 15.62 21.06 9.96
CA PHE A 125 15.55 21.01 8.50
C PHE A 125 14.14 21.33 7.99
N PHE A 126 13.11 20.66 8.51
CA PHE A 126 11.73 20.89 8.08
C PHE A 126 11.20 22.26 8.54
N GLU A 127 11.51 22.70 9.75
CA GLU A 127 11.19 24.05 10.22
C GLU A 127 11.77 25.10 9.28
N SER A 128 13.03 24.97 8.86
CA SER A 128 13.64 25.90 7.91
C SER A 128 13.03 25.86 6.50
N GLN A 129 12.51 24.70 6.06
CA GLN A 129 11.84 24.56 4.77
C GLN A 129 10.45 25.20 4.78
N PHE A 130 9.69 25.00 5.87
CA PHE A 130 8.34 25.55 6.00
C PHE A 130 8.31 26.99 6.52
N SER A 131 9.42 27.48 7.09
CA SER A 131 9.59 28.89 7.51
C SER A 131 10.35 29.73 6.50
N LYS A 132 10.84 29.15 5.39
CA LYS A 132 11.35 29.93 4.26
C LYS A 132 10.19 30.73 3.70
N ASP A 133 10.29 32.04 3.88
CA ASP A 133 9.31 33.02 3.46
C ASP A 133 8.84 32.76 2.03
N ASP A 134 7.53 32.91 1.87
CA ASP A 134 6.71 32.68 0.68
C ASP A 134 6.97 33.77 -0.39
N SER A 135 8.24 34.04 -0.69
CA SER A 135 8.67 35.16 -1.54
C SER A 135 8.54 34.90 -3.04
N HIS A 136 7.99 33.74 -3.42
CA HIS A 136 7.61 33.42 -4.79
C HIS A 136 6.19 32.86 -4.85
N LYS A 137 5.24 33.61 -4.30
CA LYS A 137 3.84 33.53 -4.71
C LYS A 137 3.68 34.09 -6.14
N ASP A 138 4.27 33.40 -7.11
CA ASP A 138 4.00 33.71 -8.51
C ASP A 138 2.62 33.14 -8.88
N PHE A 139 1.60 33.92 -8.57
CA PHE A 139 0.22 33.62 -8.95
C PHE A 139 -0.04 33.87 -10.43
N SER A 140 0.97 34.13 -11.27
CA SER A 140 0.79 34.25 -12.72
C SER A 140 0.11 33.01 -13.32
N ILE A 141 0.25 31.85 -12.69
CA ILE A 141 -0.44 30.61 -13.11
C ILE A 141 -1.96 30.67 -12.91
N LEU A 142 -2.47 31.49 -11.97
CA LEU A 142 -3.90 31.68 -11.73
C LEU A 142 -4.54 32.60 -12.78
N ASN A 143 -3.75 33.43 -13.45
CA ASN A 143 -4.22 34.29 -14.54
C ASN A 143 -4.55 33.50 -15.82
N CYS A 144 -4.25 32.20 -15.87
CA CYS A 144 -4.55 31.32 -16.99
C CYS A 144 -5.82 30.48 -16.77
N LEU A 145 -6.54 30.65 -15.66
CA LEU A 145 -7.83 30.00 -15.43
C LEU A 145 -8.94 30.80 -16.14
N PRO A 146 -9.75 30.17 -17.00
CA PRO A 146 -10.84 30.81 -17.72
C PRO A 146 -12.01 31.24 -16.83
#